data_AF-A0A832KBT7-F1
#
_entry.id   AF-A0A832KBT7-F1
#
_cell.length_a   1.000
_cell.length_b   1.000
_cell.length_c   1.000
_cell.angle_alpha   90.00
_cell.angle_beta   90.00
_cell.angle_gamma   90.00
#
_symmetry.space_group_name_H-M   'P 1'
#
loop_
_entity.id
_entity.type
_entity.pdbx_description
1 polymer ?
#
loop_
_entity_poly.entity_id
_entity_poly.type
_entity_poly.pdbx_seq_one_letter_code
_entity_poly.pdbx_strand_id
1 'polypeptide(L)'
;MGKTIAEKILGAHCGMSVKAGDIAICRVDFLMGQDGTFPFAIKAFGEMGGKKVFAPERIAMVIDHNSPSPSQEVSKIHSGMREFAWRHGIKLYDVGCGICHQLMLEENVLPGMLVLGADSHTTTYGALNVFSTGVGSTDLA
;
A
#
# COMPACT_ATOMS: atom_id res chain seq x y z
N MET A 1 4.50 2.04 32.91
CA MET A 1 3.32 2.46 32.12
C MET A 1 3.04 1.41 31.07
N GLY A 2 1.77 1.18 30.72
CA GLY A 2 1.41 0.29 29.61
C GLY A 2 1.78 0.92 28.26
N LYS A 3 2.07 0.10 27.25
CA LYS A 3 2.27 0.54 25.87
C LYS A 3 0.93 0.76 25.16
N THR A 4 0.85 1.78 24.31
CA THR A 4 -0.25 1.97 23.37
C THR A 4 -0.28 0.86 22.31
N ILE A 5 -1.38 0.74 21.57
CA ILE A 5 -1.46 -0.24 20.47
C ILE A 5 -0.43 0.05 19.37
N ALA A 6 -0.19 1.32 19.04
CA ALA A 6 0.81 1.73 18.05
C ALA A 6 2.23 1.31 18.47
N GLU A 7 2.62 1.59 19.72
CA GLU A 7 3.95 1.20 20.24
C GLU A 7 4.14 -0.33 20.28
N LYS A 8 3.05 -1.08 20.52
CA LYS A 8 3.08 -2.55 20.48
C LYS A 8 3.28 -3.06 19.06
N ILE A 9 2.49 -2.56 18.10
CA ILE A 9 2.58 -2.99 16.70
C ILE A 9 3.94 -2.60 16.13
N LEU A 10 4.34 -1.33 16.20
CA LEU A 10 5.64 -0.89 15.69
C LEU A 10 6.80 -1.62 16.36
N GLY A 11 6.73 -1.83 17.68
CA GLY A 11 7.74 -2.58 18.43
C GLY A 11 7.88 -4.03 17.95
N ALA A 12 6.77 -4.69 17.61
CA ALA A 12 6.79 -6.03 17.02
C ALA A 12 7.45 -6.05 15.63
N HIS A 13 7.26 -5.00 14.82
CA HIS A 13 7.77 -4.92 13.44
C HIS A 13 9.22 -4.45 13.33
N CYS A 14 9.78 -3.83 14.39
CA CYS A 14 11.20 -3.47 14.47
C CYS A 14 12.01 -4.37 15.42
N GLY A 15 11.37 -5.30 16.13
CA GLY A 15 12.02 -6.26 17.03
C GLY A 15 12.55 -5.66 18.34
N MET A 16 12.15 -4.44 18.68
CA MET A 16 12.56 -3.76 19.92
C MET A 16 11.40 -2.97 20.55
N SER A 17 11.56 -2.57 21.81
CA SER A 17 10.59 -1.69 22.45
C SER A 17 10.74 -0.27 21.91
N VAL A 18 9.64 0.33 21.45
CA VAL A 18 9.57 1.72 21.01
C VAL A 18 8.60 2.52 21.88
N LYS A 19 8.79 3.84 21.89
CA LYS A 19 7.87 4.84 22.47
C LYS A 19 7.69 6.03 21.54
N ALA A 20 6.68 6.85 21.79
CA ALA A 20 6.51 8.11 21.08
C ALA A 20 7.80 8.96 21.09
N GLY A 21 8.19 9.45 19.91
CA GLY A 21 9.43 10.21 19.69
C GLY A 21 10.61 9.39 19.18
N ASP A 22 10.54 8.06 19.24
CA ASP A 22 11.57 7.19 18.67
C ASP A 22 11.46 7.13 17.13
N ILE A 23 12.59 6.89 16.46
CA ILE A 23 12.66 6.52 15.04
C ILE A 23 12.97 5.03 14.97
N ALA A 24 12.17 4.28 14.19
CA ALA A 24 12.33 2.84 14.03
C ALA A 24 12.25 2.44 12.56
N ILE A 25 13.04 1.42 12.19
CA ILE A 25 12.94 0.76 10.90
C ILE A 25 12.06 -0.47 11.10
N CYS A 26 10.87 -0.44 10.50
CA CYS A 26 9.86 -1.47 10.69
C CYS A 26 9.67 -2.28 9.41
N ARG A 27 9.51 -3.59 9.54
CA ARG A 27 9.08 -4.44 8.43
C ARG A 27 7.60 -4.18 8.13
N VAL A 28 7.29 -3.83 6.89
CA VAL A 28 5.92 -3.65 6.42
C VAL A 28 5.32 -4.99 6.01
N ASP A 29 4.07 -5.25 6.37
CA ASP A 29 3.39 -6.50 6.02
C ASP A 29 2.60 -6.42 4.72
N PHE A 30 2.09 -5.23 4.37
CA PHE A 30 1.31 -5.05 3.14
C PHE A 30 1.41 -3.63 2.57
N LEU A 31 1.40 -3.52 1.25
CA LEU A 31 1.36 -2.26 0.50
C LEU A 31 0.10 -2.16 -0.37
N MET A 32 -0.50 -0.98 -0.42
CA MET A 32 -1.61 -0.68 -1.32
C MET A 32 -1.29 0.53 -2.22
N GLY A 33 -1.64 0.44 -3.50
CA GLY A 33 -1.57 1.55 -4.43
C GLY A 33 -2.84 1.73 -5.25
N GLN A 34 -3.25 2.98 -5.45
CA GLN A 34 -4.39 3.34 -6.31
C GLN A 34 -3.94 4.03 -7.61
N ASP A 35 -4.81 4.11 -8.61
CA ASP A 35 -4.47 4.49 -9.99
C ASP A 35 -4.00 5.94 -10.18
N GLY A 36 -4.27 6.83 -9.24
CA GLY A 36 -3.79 8.21 -9.20
C GLY A 36 -2.37 8.38 -8.64
N THR A 37 -1.87 7.47 -7.81
CA THR A 37 -0.57 7.63 -7.12
C THR A 37 0.43 6.52 -7.41
N PHE A 38 -0.05 5.31 -7.63
CA PHE A 38 0.80 4.14 -7.90
C PHE A 38 1.62 4.25 -9.19
N PRO A 39 1.16 4.89 -10.29
CA PRO A 39 1.99 5.07 -11.49
C PRO A 39 3.28 5.84 -11.21
N PHE A 40 3.25 6.79 -10.27
CA PHE A 40 4.45 7.50 -9.83
C PHE A 40 5.37 6.61 -9.00
N ALA A 41 4.82 5.68 -8.21
CA ALA A 41 5.61 4.71 -7.46
C ALA A 41 6.30 3.70 -8.41
N ILE A 42 5.59 3.21 -9.44
CA ILE A 42 6.18 2.37 -10.50
C ILE A 42 7.35 3.10 -11.19
N LYS A 43 7.16 4.38 -11.51
CA LYS A 43 8.20 5.20 -12.14
C LYS A 43 9.41 5.34 -11.21
N ALA A 44 9.21 5.74 -9.95
CA ALA A 44 10.29 5.89 -8.97
C ALA A 44 11.04 4.57 -8.73
N PHE A 45 10.32 3.45 -8.60
CA PHE A 45 10.89 2.12 -8.46
C PHE A 45 11.83 1.78 -9.63
N GLY A 46 11.41 2.07 -10.87
CA GLY A 46 12.24 1.89 -12.05
C GLY A 46 13.47 2.80 -12.07
N GLU A 47 13.32 4.07 -11.72
CA GLU A 47 14.41 5.05 -11.64
C GLU A 47 15.46 4.69 -10.57
N MET A 48 15.03 4.05 -9.48
CA MET A 48 15.90 3.50 -8.42
C MET A 48 16.59 2.19 -8.82
N GLY A 49 16.35 1.67 -10.03
CA GLY A 49 16.93 0.42 -10.51
C GLY A 49 16.18 -0.83 -10.03
N GLY A 50 14.95 -0.68 -9.55
CA GLY A 50 14.07 -1.77 -9.13
C GLY A 50 13.76 -2.72 -10.28
N LYS A 51 14.03 -4.01 -10.08
CA LYS A 51 13.82 -5.08 -11.09
C LYS A 51 12.77 -6.10 -10.68
N LYS A 52 12.57 -6.28 -9.37
CA LYS A 52 11.63 -7.24 -8.78
C LYS A 52 11.13 -6.69 -7.46
N VAL A 53 9.81 -6.75 -7.26
CA VAL A 53 9.20 -6.35 -5.99
C VAL A 53 9.55 -7.35 -4.87
N PHE A 54 9.57 -6.87 -3.63
CA PHE A 54 10.03 -7.65 -2.47
C PHE A 54 9.17 -8.89 -2.20
N ALA A 55 7.84 -8.77 -2.31
CA ALA A 55 6.87 -9.82 -2.06
C ALA A 55 5.55 -9.51 -2.79
N PRO A 56 5.31 -10.05 -3.99
CA PRO A 56 4.12 -9.75 -4.79
C PRO A 56 2.80 -10.02 -4.08
N GLU A 57 2.77 -11.04 -3.21
CA GLU A 57 1.60 -11.42 -2.41
C GLU A 57 1.28 -10.42 -1.29
N ARG A 58 2.15 -9.45 -1.05
CA ARG A 58 2.00 -8.38 -0.04
C ARG A 58 1.74 -7.01 -0.66
N ILE A 59 1.36 -6.98 -1.93
CA ILE A 59 1.10 -5.76 -2.67
C ILE A 59 -0.25 -5.91 -3.35
N ALA A 60 -1.11 -4.90 -3.21
CA ALA A 60 -2.32 -4.75 -4.00
C ALA A 60 -2.29 -3.44 -4.76
N MET A 61 -2.70 -3.50 -6.02
CA MET A 61 -3.04 -2.33 -6.80
C MET A 61 -4.55 -2.27 -7.01
N VAL A 62 -5.11 -1.08 -7.03
CA VAL A 62 -6.55 -0.87 -7.22
C VAL A 62 -6.78 0.21 -8.26
N ILE A 63 -7.72 -0.03 -9.18
CA ILE A 63 -8.22 0.97 -10.12
C ILE A 63 -9.62 1.39 -9.67
N ASP A 64 -9.70 2.46 -8.89
CA ASP A 64 -10.96 2.95 -8.31
C ASP A 64 -11.16 4.47 -8.46
N HIS A 65 -10.09 5.27 -8.49
CA HIS A 65 -10.21 6.73 -8.54
C HIS A 65 -10.67 7.24 -9.91
N ASN A 66 -10.25 6.58 -10.99
CA ASN A 66 -10.67 6.93 -12.34
C ASN A 66 -11.33 5.73 -13.03
N SER A 67 -12.35 5.14 -12.40
CA SER A 67 -13.02 3.92 -12.84
C SER A 67 -14.49 4.18 -13.22
N PRO A 68 -14.89 4.11 -14.52
CA PRO A 68 -14.06 3.79 -15.69
C PRO A 68 -13.18 4.96 -16.13
N SER A 69 -12.18 4.65 -16.97
CA SER A 69 -11.23 5.64 -17.49
C SER A 69 -11.93 6.78 -18.25
N PRO A 70 -11.71 8.06 -17.86
CA PRO A 70 -12.33 9.21 -18.50
C PRO A 70 -11.54 9.76 -19.70
N SER A 71 -10.31 9.30 -19.94
CA SER A 71 -9.46 9.82 -21.03
C SER A 71 -8.47 8.79 -21.57
N GLN A 72 -7.82 9.10 -22.70
CA GLN A 72 -6.79 8.23 -23.27
C GLN A 72 -5.56 8.15 -22.36
N GLU A 73 -5.21 9.24 -21.66
CA GLU A 73 -4.10 9.31 -20.70
C GLU A 73 -4.34 8.37 -19.52
N VAL A 74 -5.54 8.42 -18.93
CA VAL A 74 -5.90 7.50 -17.84
C VAL A 74 -5.93 6.04 -18.34
N SER A 75 -6.38 5.81 -19.57
CA SER A 75 -6.38 4.47 -20.16
C SER A 75 -4.95 3.90 -20.29
N LYS A 76 -3.96 4.75 -20.58
CA LYS A 76 -2.54 4.35 -20.59
C LYS A 76 -2.04 4.03 -19.19
N ILE A 77 -2.43 4.82 -18.18
CA ILE A 77 -2.12 4.55 -16.77
C ILE A 77 -2.64 3.17 -16.35
N HIS A 78 -3.93 2.89 -16.58
CA HIS A 78 -4.54 1.61 -16.24
C HIS A 78 -3.86 0.44 -16.96
N SER A 79 -3.53 0.62 -18.24
CA SER A 79 -2.81 -0.40 -19.02
C SER A 79 -1.41 -0.66 -18.45
N GLY A 80 -0.67 0.39 -18.08
CA GLY A 80 0.63 0.26 -17.45
C GLY A 80 0.58 -0.42 -16.08
N MET A 81 -0.45 -0.13 -15.27
CA MET A 81 -0.68 -0.83 -14.01
C MET A 81 -0.98 -2.31 -14.22
N ARG A 82 -1.85 -2.67 -15.18
CA ARG A 82 -2.12 -4.07 -15.54
C ARG A 82 -0.86 -4.80 -15.99
N GLU A 83 -0.04 -4.16 -16.83
CA GLU A 83 1.23 -4.74 -17.29
C GLU A 83 2.20 -4.95 -16.12
N PHE A 84 2.35 -3.95 -15.25
CA PHE A 84 3.20 -4.04 -14.06
C PHE A 84 2.71 -5.15 -13.11
N ALA A 85 1.40 -5.25 -12.92
CA ALA A 85 0.77 -6.30 -12.10
C ALA A 85 1.16 -7.68 -12.61
N TRP A 86 0.93 -7.89 -13.91
CA TRP A 86 1.18 -9.15 -14.58
C TRP A 86 2.67 -9.51 -14.53
N ARG A 87 3.55 -8.56 -14.81
CA ARG A 87 5.01 -8.77 -14.81
C ARG A 87 5.55 -9.16 -13.44
N HIS A 88 4.99 -8.59 -12.37
CA HIS A 88 5.47 -8.83 -11.01
C HIS A 88 4.65 -9.85 -10.23
N GLY A 89 3.53 -10.34 -10.78
CA GLY A 89 2.61 -11.25 -10.09
C GLY A 89 1.85 -10.58 -8.93
N ILE A 90 1.58 -9.28 -9.04
CA ILE A 90 0.88 -8.49 -8.02
C ILE A 90 -0.63 -8.58 -8.23
N LYS A 91 -1.39 -8.66 -7.14
CA LYS A 91 -2.86 -8.61 -7.21
C LYS A 91 -3.33 -7.23 -7.65
N LEU A 92 -4.10 -7.18 -8.74
CA LEU A 92 -4.77 -5.97 -9.22
C LEU A 92 -6.28 -6.14 -9.08
N TYR A 93 -6.92 -5.20 -8.41
CA TYR A 93 -8.37 -5.02 -8.43
C TYR A 93 -8.70 -4.02 -9.54
N ASP A 94 -9.38 -4.52 -10.57
CA ASP A 94 -9.67 -3.75 -11.79
C ASP A 94 -10.91 -2.86 -11.61
N VAL A 95 -11.22 -2.07 -12.64
CA VAL A 95 -12.40 -1.20 -12.77
C VAL A 95 -13.66 -1.92 -12.32
N GLY A 96 -14.35 -1.33 -11.35
CA GLY A 96 -15.61 -1.83 -10.81
C GLY A 96 -15.48 -2.86 -9.67
N CYS A 97 -14.27 -3.24 -9.25
CA CYS A 97 -14.11 -4.12 -8.09
C CYS A 97 -14.53 -3.45 -6.77
N GLY A 98 -14.31 -2.14 -6.62
CA GLY A 98 -14.69 -1.38 -5.43
C GLY A 98 -13.62 -0.36 -5.02
N ILE A 99 -13.92 0.38 -3.94
CA ILE A 99 -13.00 1.38 -3.38
C ILE A 99 -11.82 0.67 -2.72
N CYS A 100 -10.60 1.17 -2.93
CA CYS A 100 -9.36 0.55 -2.46
C CYS A 100 -9.38 0.21 -0.97
N HIS A 101 -9.83 1.12 -0.10
CA HIS A 101 -9.85 0.84 1.33
C HIS A 101 -10.89 -0.20 1.74
N GLN A 102 -12.02 -0.28 1.04
CA GLN A 102 -13.04 -1.30 1.29
C GLN A 102 -12.49 -2.68 0.93
N LEU A 103 -11.90 -2.82 -0.25
CA LEU A 103 -11.28 -4.07 -0.72
C LEU A 103 -10.14 -4.53 0.21
N MET A 104 -9.34 -3.59 0.71
CA MET A 104 -8.27 -3.90 1.65
C MET A 104 -8.82 -4.47 2.96
N LEU A 105 -9.88 -3.86 3.52
CA LEU A 105 -10.55 -4.35 4.72
C LEU A 105 -11.22 -5.72 4.53
N GLU A 106 -11.75 -6.00 3.35
CA GLU A 106 -12.46 -7.26 3.07
C GLU A 106 -11.51 -8.46 2.91
N GLU A 107 -10.33 -8.26 2.30
CA GLU A 107 -9.51 -9.40 1.85
C GLU A 107 -8.04 -9.40 2.27
N ASN A 108 -7.46 -8.28 2.72
CA ASN A 108 -5.98 -8.16 2.73
C ASN A 108 -5.37 -7.72 4.06
N VAL A 109 -6.14 -7.03 4.93
CA VAL A 109 -5.61 -6.51 6.19
C VAL A 109 -6.17 -7.26 7.40
N LEU A 110 -5.29 -7.54 8.36
CA LEU A 110 -5.60 -8.27 9.58
C LEU A 110 -5.09 -7.51 10.81
N PRO A 111 -5.76 -7.64 11.98
CA PRO A 111 -5.33 -6.98 13.20
C PRO A 111 -3.85 -7.19 13.53
N GLY A 112 -3.18 -6.11 13.94
CA GLY A 112 -1.77 -6.13 14.32
C GLY A 112 -0.78 -5.96 13.17
N MET A 113 -1.21 -5.93 11.91
CA MET A 113 -0.33 -5.66 10.77
C MET A 113 0.20 -4.21 10.76
N LEU A 114 1.32 -4.00 10.08
CA LEU A 114 1.81 -2.70 9.62
C LEU A 114 1.55 -2.56 8.10
N VAL A 115 0.67 -1.66 7.71
CA VAL A 115 0.22 -1.49 6.31
C VAL A 115 0.47 -0.06 5.82
N LEU A 116 1.11 0.09 4.67
CA LEU A 116 1.30 1.39 4.01
C LEU A 116 0.49 1.46 2.73
N GLY A 117 0.01 2.64 2.39
CA GLY A 117 -0.69 2.86 1.14
C GLY A 117 -0.35 4.20 0.53
N ALA A 118 -0.27 4.29 -0.80
CA ALA A 118 -0.17 5.58 -1.48
C ALA A 118 -1.53 6.29 -1.56
N ASP A 119 -2.19 6.43 -0.42
CA ASP A 119 -3.43 7.17 -0.24
C ASP A 119 -3.53 7.71 1.20
N SER A 120 -4.05 8.92 1.38
CA SER A 120 -4.17 9.56 2.69
C SER A 120 -5.12 8.84 3.66
N HIS A 121 -6.11 8.11 3.15
CA HIS A 121 -7.12 7.41 3.94
C HIS A 121 -6.73 5.96 4.23
N THR A 122 -5.48 5.56 3.99
CA THR A 122 -4.94 4.26 4.43
C THR A 122 -5.09 4.09 5.95
N THR A 123 -5.21 5.19 6.70
CA THR A 123 -5.55 5.22 8.15
C THR A 123 -6.87 4.51 8.49
N THR A 124 -7.76 4.31 7.51
CA THR A 124 -9.01 3.54 7.64
C THR A 124 -8.81 2.15 8.25
N TYR A 125 -7.67 1.49 7.99
CA TYR A 125 -7.41 0.13 8.50
C TYR A 125 -7.21 0.08 10.02
N GLY A 126 -6.96 1.24 10.65
CA GLY A 126 -6.93 1.38 12.11
C GLY A 126 -8.22 0.90 12.79
N ALA A 127 -9.37 0.90 12.10
CA ALA A 127 -10.62 0.32 12.58
C ALA A 127 -10.51 -1.17 12.94
N LEU A 128 -9.54 -1.90 12.34
CA LEU A 128 -9.25 -3.31 12.63
C LEU A 128 -8.03 -3.50 13.54
N ASN A 129 -7.56 -2.46 14.24
CA ASN A 129 -6.31 -2.48 15.02
C ASN A 129 -5.06 -2.77 14.17
N VAL A 130 -5.03 -2.26 12.95
CA VAL A 130 -3.85 -2.22 12.08
C VAL A 130 -3.13 -0.90 12.34
N PHE A 131 -1.79 -0.90 12.40
CA PHE A 131 -1.06 0.35 12.25
C PHE A 131 -0.96 0.66 10.76
N SER A 132 -1.67 1.67 10.29
CA SER A 132 -1.66 2.03 8.89
C SER A 132 -1.54 3.53 8.65
N THR A 133 -0.82 3.88 7.59
CA THR A 133 -0.62 5.28 7.22
C THR A 133 -0.47 5.45 5.71
N GLY A 134 -0.94 6.60 5.23
CA GLY A 134 -0.64 7.06 3.89
C GLY A 134 0.83 7.43 3.76
N VAL A 135 1.41 7.13 2.59
CA VAL A 135 2.79 7.49 2.24
C VAL A 135 2.85 8.07 0.82
N GLY A 136 3.93 8.79 0.50
CA GLY A 136 4.16 9.26 -0.86
C GLY A 136 4.62 8.14 -1.79
N SER A 137 4.58 8.39 -3.10
CA SER A 137 5.01 7.42 -4.11
C SER A 137 6.49 7.03 -4.00
N THR A 138 7.35 7.92 -3.48
CA THR A 138 8.77 7.62 -3.25
C THR A 138 8.98 6.68 -2.06
N ASP A 139 8.21 6.84 -0.98
CA ASP A 139 8.28 5.94 0.17
C ASP A 139 7.67 4.57 -0.13
N LEU A 140 6.72 4.50 -1.09
CA LEU A 140 6.11 3.25 -1.53
C LEU A 140 7.01 2.44 -2.49
N ALA A 141 7.86 3.11 -3.27
CA ALA A 141 8.75 2.52 -4.28
C ALA A 141 9.91 1.74 -3.65
#